data_AF-A0A7S3K1R6-F1
#
_entry.id   AF-A0A7S3K1R6-F1
#
_cell.length_a   1.000
_cell.length_b   1.000
_cell.length_c   1.000
_cell.angle_alpha   90.00
_cell.angle_beta   90.00
_cell.angle_gamma   90.00
#
_symmetry.space_group_name_H-M   'P 1'
#
loop_
_entity.id
_entity.type
_entity.pdbx_description
1 polymer ?
#
loop_
_entity_poly.entity_id
_entity_poly.type
_entity_poly.pdbx_seq_one_letter_code
_entity_poly.pdbx_strand_id
1 'polypeptide(L)'
;DEARARNLPCAEKPTLLDTLEDPVRVREWRTQLLPTDDVSTNNAILVTGGRRYPLCIDPQMQAHRWIRKMAGNPLITTMRDTNLLRVLEQAVRNGRPLLVEDLGETIEPALIPVLQKATFRQGTRLLIKIADQLVDFDEGFKLYLCTKLPNPHYLPEIFSLVNVINFQINPSALEDQLLEMVVRSELPQVEKKSSQLLMQMAADRRKLSEIEASILKQLSESKGNVLDDTSLINALADSKSLAKMINERLASAEITRKEISEAREQYRIVATRGSIIYFTVQSLSECDPMYNYSLQYFQSLFNRCLCDAQESKNIDK
;
A
#
# COMPACT_ATOMS: atom_id res chain seq x y z
N ASP A 1 -2.64 -22.63 -6.48
CA ASP A 1 -2.76 -24.10 -6.57
C ASP A 1 -4.01 -24.59 -7.28
N GLU A 2 -5.20 -24.08 -6.95
CA GLU A 2 -6.44 -24.51 -7.62
C GLU A 2 -6.44 -24.25 -9.15
N ALA A 3 -5.89 -23.11 -9.59
CA ALA A 3 -5.73 -22.81 -11.02
C ALA A 3 -4.85 -23.85 -11.74
N ARG A 4 -3.78 -24.33 -11.09
CA ARG A 4 -2.90 -25.37 -11.64
C ARG A 4 -3.59 -26.72 -11.69
N ALA A 5 -4.31 -27.07 -10.63
CA ALA A 5 -5.11 -28.29 -10.59
C ALA A 5 -6.16 -28.32 -11.72
N ARG A 6 -6.64 -27.15 -12.15
CA ARG A 6 -7.57 -26.98 -13.28
C ARG A 6 -6.88 -26.75 -14.63
N ASN A 7 -5.56 -26.90 -14.74
CA ASN A 7 -4.79 -26.65 -15.96
C ASN A 7 -5.02 -25.26 -16.59
N LEU A 8 -5.28 -24.25 -15.76
CA LEU A 8 -5.39 -22.87 -16.22
C LEU A 8 -4.00 -22.25 -16.36
N PRO A 9 -3.74 -21.45 -17.41
CA PRO A 9 -2.47 -20.75 -17.56
C PRO A 9 -2.29 -19.76 -16.41
N CYS A 10 -1.25 -19.94 -15.62
CA CYS A 10 -0.91 -19.10 -14.48
C CYS A 10 0.62 -18.95 -14.35
N ALA A 11 1.08 -17.82 -13.82
CA ALA A 11 2.49 -17.63 -13.52
C ALA A 11 3.02 -18.64 -12.48
N GLU A 12 4.33 -18.87 -12.45
CA GLU A 12 4.95 -19.79 -11.50
C GLU A 12 4.87 -19.33 -10.04
N LYS A 13 4.82 -18.02 -9.80
CA LYS A 13 4.62 -17.43 -8.46
C LYS A 13 3.85 -16.10 -8.58
N PRO A 14 2.53 -16.13 -8.82
CA PRO A 14 1.77 -14.91 -8.92
C PRO A 14 1.66 -14.27 -7.53
N THR A 15 2.23 -13.09 -7.35
CA THR A 15 1.95 -12.25 -6.18
C THR A 15 0.89 -11.22 -6.53
N LEU A 16 0.10 -10.80 -5.54
CA LEU A 16 -0.91 -9.75 -5.71
C LEU A 16 -0.27 -8.46 -6.23
N LEU A 17 0.91 -8.13 -5.70
CA LEU A 17 1.69 -6.96 -6.04
C LEU A 17 2.13 -6.97 -7.51
N ASP A 18 2.71 -8.07 -7.98
CA ASP A 18 3.18 -8.17 -9.37
C ASP A 18 2.03 -8.18 -10.39
N THR A 19 0.82 -8.56 -9.95
CA THR A 19 -0.33 -8.74 -10.85
C THR A 19 -1.19 -7.48 -10.94
N LEU A 20 -1.43 -6.80 -9.82
CA LEU A 20 -2.43 -5.73 -9.72
C LEU A 20 -1.86 -4.32 -9.67
N GLU A 21 -0.59 -4.13 -9.35
CA GLU A 21 -0.05 -2.78 -9.16
C GLU A 21 1.32 -2.56 -9.77
N ASP A 22 1.57 -1.29 -10.10
CA ASP A 22 2.86 -0.82 -10.57
C ASP A 22 3.79 -0.54 -9.36
N PRO A 23 5.07 -0.99 -9.39
CA PRO A 23 6.06 -0.63 -8.37
C PRO A 23 6.18 0.87 -8.10
N VAL A 24 5.85 1.73 -9.07
CA VAL A 24 5.81 3.19 -8.90
C VAL A 24 4.76 3.61 -7.87
N ARG A 25 3.55 3.04 -7.95
CA ARG A 25 2.45 3.38 -7.04
C ARG A 25 2.70 2.85 -5.63
N VAL A 26 3.26 1.65 -5.52
CA VAL A 26 3.70 1.08 -4.23
C VAL A 26 4.71 2.03 -3.56
N ARG A 27 5.62 2.61 -4.34
CA ARG A 27 6.57 3.59 -3.82
C ARG A 27 5.89 4.88 -3.33
N GLU A 28 4.91 5.39 -4.07
CA GLU A 28 4.12 6.54 -3.62
C GLU A 28 3.45 6.26 -2.27
N TRP A 29 2.84 5.08 -2.11
CA TRP A 29 2.25 4.69 -0.82
C TRP A 29 3.27 4.66 0.32
N ARG A 30 4.48 4.15 0.07
CA ARG A 30 5.58 4.18 1.06
C ARG A 30 5.96 5.61 1.44
N THR A 31 6.02 6.54 0.49
CA THR A 31 6.25 7.97 0.81
C THR A 31 5.11 8.58 1.62
N GLN A 32 3.91 8.03 1.49
CA GLN A 32 2.71 8.41 2.24
C GLN A 32 2.58 7.69 3.58
N LEU A 33 3.67 7.11 4.11
CA LEU A 33 3.75 6.39 5.39
C LEU A 33 3.09 5.00 5.39
N LEU A 34 2.86 4.37 4.24
CA LEU A 34 2.57 2.94 4.24
C LEU A 34 3.83 2.17 4.67
N PRO A 35 3.72 1.22 5.61
CA PRO A 35 4.82 0.33 5.93
C PRO A 35 5.35 -0.45 4.71
N THR A 36 6.60 -0.87 4.77
CA THR A 36 7.25 -1.56 3.65
C THR A 36 6.95 -3.05 3.56
N ASP A 37 6.27 -3.63 4.55
CA ASP A 37 5.94 -5.05 4.58
C ASP A 37 4.91 -5.44 3.51
N ASP A 38 4.98 -6.71 3.11
CA ASP A 38 4.14 -7.25 2.04
C ASP A 38 2.66 -7.27 2.44
N VAL A 39 2.34 -7.48 3.73
CA VAL A 39 0.97 -7.48 4.25
C VAL A 39 0.34 -6.10 4.10
N SER A 40 1.05 -5.06 4.53
CA SER A 40 0.61 -3.67 4.38
C SER A 40 0.46 -3.26 2.92
N THR A 41 1.36 -3.73 2.05
CA THR A 41 1.26 -3.47 0.60
C THR A 41 0.03 -4.15 0.00
N ASN A 42 -0.24 -5.41 0.35
CA ASN A 42 -1.45 -6.12 -0.09
C ASN A 42 -2.73 -5.44 0.44
N ASN A 43 -2.73 -5.00 1.70
CA ASN A 43 -3.84 -4.26 2.28
C ASN A 43 -4.08 -2.93 1.54
N ALA A 44 -3.02 -2.22 1.15
CA ALA A 44 -3.14 -1.00 0.37
C ALA A 44 -3.77 -1.24 -1.02
N ILE A 45 -3.45 -2.36 -1.66
CA ILE A 45 -4.09 -2.79 -2.91
C ILE A 45 -5.59 -3.02 -2.68
N LEU A 46 -5.98 -3.69 -1.59
CA LEU A 46 -7.38 -3.91 -1.25
C LEU A 46 -8.14 -2.61 -0.94
N VAL A 47 -7.48 -1.64 -0.28
CA VAL A 47 -8.04 -0.32 0.02
C VAL A 47 -8.28 0.51 -1.25
N THR A 48 -7.37 0.41 -2.23
CA THR A 48 -7.40 1.28 -3.42
C THR A 48 -8.11 0.65 -4.63
N GLY A 49 -8.04 -0.67 -4.78
CA GLY A 49 -8.66 -1.44 -5.87
C GLY A 49 -10.05 -1.99 -5.54
N GLY A 50 -10.47 -1.95 -4.28
CA GLY A 50 -11.77 -2.48 -3.84
C GLY A 50 -12.96 -1.73 -4.42
N ARG A 51 -13.97 -2.47 -4.94
CA ARG A 51 -15.25 -1.88 -5.39
C ARG A 51 -16.08 -1.36 -4.22
N ARG A 52 -16.08 -2.09 -3.10
CA ARG A 52 -16.73 -1.70 -1.84
C ARG A 52 -15.80 -0.79 -1.05
N TYR A 53 -16.37 0.10 -0.24
CA TYR A 53 -15.56 0.97 0.60
C TYR A 53 -14.80 0.17 1.67
N PRO A 54 -13.53 0.52 1.95
CA PRO A 54 -12.71 -0.19 2.92
C PRO A 54 -13.08 0.16 4.37
N LEU A 55 -13.19 -0.88 5.20
CA LEU A 55 -13.21 -0.80 6.65
C LEU A 55 -11.91 -1.37 7.19
N CYS A 56 -11.05 -0.49 7.69
CA CYS A 56 -9.72 -0.83 8.19
C CYS A 56 -9.79 -1.10 9.70
N ILE A 57 -9.48 -2.32 10.10
CA ILE A 57 -9.23 -2.69 11.49
C ILE A 57 -7.78 -2.30 11.80
N ASP A 58 -7.58 -1.21 12.53
CA ASP A 58 -6.29 -0.55 12.68
C ASP A 58 -6.07 -0.06 14.13
N PRO A 59 -5.80 -0.98 15.08
CA PRO A 59 -5.54 -0.60 16.47
C PRO A 59 -4.29 0.28 16.64
N GLN A 60 -3.31 0.18 15.74
CA GLN A 60 -2.05 0.95 15.79
C GLN A 60 -2.08 2.25 14.97
N MET A 61 -3.22 2.62 14.37
CA MET A 61 -3.40 3.85 13.57
C MET A 61 -2.37 3.97 12.42
N GLN A 62 -1.94 2.86 11.81
CA GLN A 62 -1.05 2.86 10.65
C GLN A 62 -1.82 3.19 9.36
N ALA A 63 -2.90 2.44 9.09
CA ALA A 63 -3.78 2.65 7.94
C ALA A 63 -4.37 4.06 7.96
N HIS A 64 -4.81 4.51 9.14
CA HIS A 64 -5.34 5.85 9.34
C HIS A 64 -4.38 6.95 8.85
N ARG A 65 -3.12 6.91 9.32
CA ARG A 65 -2.09 7.90 8.95
C ARG A 65 -1.76 7.84 7.46
N TRP A 66 -1.67 6.63 6.91
CA TRP A 66 -1.43 6.43 5.49
C TRP A 66 -2.57 7.00 4.63
N ILE A 67 -3.82 6.64 4.93
CA ILE A 67 -5.01 7.11 4.20
C ILE A 67 -5.10 8.64 4.25
N ARG A 68 -4.83 9.26 5.42
CA ARG A 68 -4.84 10.71 5.58
C ARG A 68 -3.86 11.42 4.63
N LYS A 69 -2.65 10.87 4.46
CA LYS A 69 -1.65 11.40 3.52
C LYS A 69 -1.98 11.07 2.07
N MET A 70 -2.40 9.84 1.79
CA MET A 70 -2.71 9.35 0.45
C MET A 70 -3.90 10.08 -0.18
N ALA A 71 -4.96 10.30 0.60
CA ALA A 71 -6.17 10.98 0.14
C ALA A 71 -6.06 12.52 0.17
N GLY A 72 -4.89 13.08 0.50
CA GLY A 72 -4.65 14.52 0.44
C GLY A 72 -5.45 15.34 1.46
N ASN A 73 -5.43 14.94 2.75
CA ASN A 73 -6.23 15.52 3.84
C ASN A 73 -7.75 15.40 3.61
N PRO A 74 -8.30 14.17 3.75
CA PRO A 74 -9.74 13.94 3.69
C PRO A 74 -10.49 14.72 4.77
N LEU A 75 -11.80 14.89 4.57
CA LEU A 75 -12.69 15.28 5.66
C LEU A 75 -12.67 14.18 6.72
N ILE A 76 -12.64 14.54 8.00
CA ILE A 76 -12.55 13.61 9.13
C ILE A 76 -13.79 13.78 9.99
N THR A 77 -14.39 12.67 10.39
CA THR A 77 -15.58 12.64 11.26
C THR A 77 -15.59 11.34 12.09
N THR A 78 -16.46 11.25 13.08
CA THR A 78 -16.67 10.05 13.90
C THR A 78 -18.15 9.68 13.88
N MET A 79 -18.49 8.41 14.12
CA MET A 79 -19.90 7.97 14.20
C MET A 79 -20.70 8.61 15.34
N ARG A 80 -20.02 9.22 16.32
CA ARG A 80 -20.63 9.93 17.44
C ARG A 80 -20.83 11.42 17.19
N ASP A 81 -20.33 11.94 16.06
CA ASP A 81 -20.45 13.36 15.75
C ASP A 81 -21.87 13.67 15.27
N THR A 82 -22.52 14.61 15.96
CA THR A 82 -23.84 15.16 15.56
C THR A 82 -23.85 15.73 14.14
N ASN A 83 -22.70 16.15 13.61
CA ASN A 83 -22.57 16.70 12.26
C ASN A 83 -22.24 15.66 11.19
N LEU A 84 -22.19 14.36 11.52
CA LEU A 84 -21.79 13.29 10.59
C LEU A 84 -22.53 13.39 9.26
N LEU A 85 -23.86 13.47 9.29
CA LEU A 85 -24.68 13.56 8.09
C LEU A 85 -24.36 14.81 7.26
N ARG A 86 -24.18 15.96 7.90
CA ARG A 86 -23.84 17.21 7.20
C ARG A 86 -22.48 17.13 6.51
N VAL A 87 -21.48 16.55 7.19
CA VAL A 87 -20.14 16.35 6.64
C VAL A 87 -20.18 15.34 5.49
N LEU A 88 -20.96 14.26 5.64
CA LEU A 88 -21.17 13.25 4.61
C LEU A 88 -21.82 13.85 3.36
N GLU A 89 -22.90 14.61 3.51
CA GLU A 89 -23.57 15.28 2.39
C GLU A 89 -22.62 16.23 1.66
N GLN A 90 -21.82 17.00 2.41
CA GLN A 90 -20.82 17.91 1.83
C GLN A 90 -19.71 17.14 1.11
N ALA A 91 -19.27 16.01 1.65
CA ALA A 91 -18.22 15.19 1.06
C ALA A 91 -18.70 14.54 -0.25
N VAL A 92 -19.91 13.98 -0.24
CA VAL A 92 -20.55 13.35 -1.40
C VAL A 92 -20.81 14.37 -2.52
N ARG A 93 -21.34 15.55 -2.17
CA ARG A 93 -21.64 16.61 -3.15
C ARG A 93 -20.41 17.16 -3.85
N ASN A 94 -19.28 17.25 -3.14
CA ASN A 94 -18.05 17.86 -3.66
C ASN A 94 -16.99 16.83 -4.09
N GLY A 95 -17.31 15.53 -4.07
CA GLY A 95 -16.34 14.47 -4.39
C GLY A 95 -15.13 14.40 -3.44
N ARG A 96 -15.22 14.99 -2.24
CA ARG A 96 -14.10 15.02 -1.30
C ARG A 96 -14.00 13.69 -0.55
N PRO A 97 -12.81 13.11 -0.37
CA PRO A 97 -12.66 11.89 0.40
C PRO A 97 -13.03 12.13 1.86
N LEU A 98 -13.74 11.17 2.45
CA LEU A 98 -14.20 11.18 3.84
C LEU A 98 -13.56 10.01 4.60
N LEU A 99 -12.97 10.29 5.75
CA LEU A 99 -12.41 9.32 6.68
C LEU A 99 -13.25 9.33 7.97
N VAL A 100 -13.89 8.21 8.27
CA VAL A 100 -14.62 8.02 9.53
C VAL A 100 -13.74 7.29 10.52
N GLU A 101 -13.42 7.97 11.62
CA GLU A 101 -12.60 7.46 12.71
C GLU A 101 -13.45 6.79 13.79
N ASP A 102 -12.80 5.95 14.60
CA ASP A 102 -13.36 5.34 15.81
C ASP A 102 -14.72 4.64 15.57
N LEU A 103 -14.79 3.90 14.46
CA LEU A 103 -15.95 3.09 14.15
C LEU A 103 -16.15 2.01 15.22
N GLY A 104 -17.30 2.04 15.88
CA GLY A 104 -17.75 0.96 16.76
C GLY A 104 -18.30 -0.23 15.98
N GLU A 105 -18.94 -1.17 16.68
CA GLU A 105 -19.52 -2.37 16.04
C GLU A 105 -20.82 -2.10 15.27
N THR A 106 -21.37 -0.89 15.39
CA THR A 106 -22.60 -0.45 14.72
C THR A 106 -22.32 0.66 13.72
N ILE A 107 -23.03 0.63 12.60
CA ILE A 107 -23.00 1.64 11.54
C ILE A 107 -24.34 2.35 11.54
N GLU A 108 -24.33 3.68 11.42
CA GLU A 108 -25.55 4.46 11.34
C GLU A 108 -26.35 4.09 10.05
N PRO A 109 -27.65 3.75 10.14
CA PRO A 109 -28.43 3.32 8.97
C PRO A 109 -28.44 4.32 7.81
N ALA A 110 -28.29 5.61 8.10
CA ALA A 110 -28.21 6.67 7.09
C ALA A 110 -26.99 6.55 6.15
N LEU A 111 -25.96 5.82 6.55
CA LEU A 111 -24.78 5.53 5.71
C LEU A 111 -24.99 4.34 4.78
N ILE A 112 -25.97 3.46 5.04
CA ILE A 112 -26.18 2.24 4.24
C ILE A 112 -26.37 2.55 2.74
N PRO A 113 -27.18 3.54 2.32
CA PRO A 113 -27.31 3.90 0.90
C PRO A 113 -25.97 4.29 0.27
N VAL A 114 -25.12 5.01 1.02
CA VAL A 114 -23.78 5.40 0.57
C VAL A 114 -22.88 4.17 0.45
N LEU A 115 -22.87 3.28 1.44
CA LEU A 115 -22.07 2.05 1.42
C LEU A 115 -22.45 1.12 0.26
N GLN A 116 -23.75 1.01 -0.04
CA GLN A 116 -24.27 0.25 -1.17
C GLN A 116 -24.06 0.95 -2.53
N LYS A 117 -23.65 2.23 -2.52
CA LYS A 117 -23.62 3.10 -3.70
C LYS A 117 -24.98 3.11 -4.42
N ALA A 118 -26.07 3.19 -3.64
CA ALA A 118 -27.46 3.19 -4.09
C ALA A 118 -27.82 4.53 -4.77
N THR A 119 -27.12 4.83 -5.86
CA THR A 119 -27.30 6.03 -6.68
C THR A 119 -28.35 5.78 -7.75
N PHE A 120 -29.08 6.83 -8.11
CA PHE A 120 -30.04 6.80 -9.20
C PHE A 120 -29.92 8.06 -10.05
N ARG A 121 -30.24 7.95 -11.33
CA ARG A 121 -30.21 9.09 -12.26
C ARG A 121 -31.58 9.73 -12.33
N GLN A 122 -31.64 11.05 -12.14
CA GLN A 122 -32.82 11.85 -12.39
C GLN A 122 -32.46 12.92 -13.43
N GLY A 123 -32.88 12.69 -14.68
CA GLY A 123 -32.41 13.48 -15.82
C GLY A 123 -30.91 13.26 -16.05
N THR A 124 -30.13 14.34 -16.07
CA THR A 124 -28.67 14.31 -16.26
C THR A 124 -27.88 14.20 -14.94
N ARG A 125 -28.54 14.32 -13.79
CA ARG A 125 -27.89 14.33 -12.46
C ARG A 125 -27.86 12.92 -11.87
N LEU A 126 -26.72 12.55 -11.28
CA LEU A 126 -26.58 11.37 -10.46
C LEU A 126 -26.86 11.76 -9.01
N LEU A 127 -27.89 11.17 -8.40
CA LEU A 127 -28.35 11.51 -7.06
C LEU A 127 -28.24 10.30 -6.14
N ILE A 128 -28.11 10.57 -4.85
CA ILE A 128 -28.20 9.59 -3.78
C ILE A 128 -29.11 10.13 -2.68
N LYS A 129 -29.91 9.24 -2.07
CA LYS A 129 -30.73 9.58 -0.90
C LYS A 129 -29.93 9.28 0.37
N ILE A 130 -29.65 10.31 1.15
CA ILE A 130 -28.98 10.21 2.46
C ILE A 130 -29.96 10.71 3.51
N ALA A 131 -30.37 9.82 4.42
CA ALA A 131 -31.51 10.06 5.31
C ALA A 131 -32.74 10.54 4.51
N ASP A 132 -33.20 11.77 4.73
CA ASP A 132 -34.34 12.37 4.04
C ASP A 132 -33.94 13.36 2.91
N GLN A 133 -32.65 13.56 2.66
CA GLN A 133 -32.14 14.52 1.68
C GLN A 133 -31.70 13.83 0.38
N LEU A 134 -31.97 14.50 -0.75
CA LEU A 134 -31.43 14.13 -2.06
C LEU A 134 -30.17 14.94 -2.34
N VAL A 135 -29.06 14.25 -2.56
CA VAL A 135 -27.74 14.86 -2.73
C VAL A 135 -27.16 14.46 -4.07
N ASP A 136 -26.54 15.41 -4.77
CA ASP A 136 -25.73 15.12 -5.96
C ASP A 136 -24.56 14.22 -5.59
N PHE A 137 -24.44 13.10 -6.28
CA PHE A 137 -23.36 12.16 -6.07
C PHE A 137 -22.23 12.43 -7.06
N ASP A 138 -21.07 12.79 -6.54
CA ASP A 138 -19.85 12.91 -7.32
C ASP A 138 -19.12 11.55 -7.39
N GLU A 139 -18.79 11.09 -8.60
CA GLU A 139 -18.12 9.79 -8.82
C GLU A 139 -16.70 9.73 -8.24
N GLY A 140 -16.07 10.89 -7.98
CA GLY A 140 -14.78 11.01 -7.31
C GLY A 140 -14.83 10.78 -5.79
N PHE A 141 -16.03 10.73 -5.19
CA PHE A 141 -16.20 10.52 -3.76
C PHE A 141 -15.64 9.16 -3.29
N LYS A 142 -14.79 9.21 -2.26
CA LYS A 142 -14.23 8.03 -1.58
C LYS A 142 -14.52 8.07 -0.09
N LEU A 143 -14.97 6.95 0.45
CA LEU A 143 -15.21 6.76 1.88
C LEU A 143 -14.20 5.75 2.43
N TYR A 144 -13.59 6.09 3.55
CA TYR A 144 -12.68 5.25 4.32
C TYR A 144 -13.22 5.11 5.74
N LEU A 145 -13.32 3.90 6.25
CA LEU A 145 -13.74 3.62 7.62
C LEU A 145 -12.56 3.04 8.39
N CYS A 146 -12.31 3.52 9.60
CA CYS A 146 -11.25 3.01 10.48
C CYS A 146 -11.81 2.71 11.87
N THR A 147 -11.41 1.57 12.45
CA THR A 147 -11.69 1.21 13.84
C THR A 147 -10.40 0.92 14.60
N LYS A 148 -10.36 1.35 15.87
CA LYS A 148 -9.27 1.01 16.81
C LYS A 148 -9.50 -0.31 17.53
N LEU A 149 -10.69 -0.91 17.40
CA LEU A 149 -11.01 -2.18 18.03
C LEU A 149 -10.19 -3.29 17.33
N PRO A 150 -9.39 -4.09 18.06
CA PRO A 150 -8.57 -5.13 17.43
C PRO A 150 -9.41 -6.29 16.91
N ASN A 151 -10.50 -6.63 17.61
CA ASN A 151 -11.40 -7.71 17.23
C ASN A 151 -12.88 -7.27 17.37
N PRO A 152 -13.39 -6.44 16.45
CA PRO A 152 -14.78 -5.98 16.46
C PRO A 152 -15.74 -7.07 15.97
N HIS A 153 -16.86 -7.25 16.67
CA HIS A 153 -17.90 -8.21 16.30
C HIS A 153 -18.95 -7.56 15.39
N TYR A 154 -18.63 -7.46 14.11
CA TYR A 154 -19.58 -6.96 13.13
C TYR A 154 -20.65 -8.00 12.76
N LEU A 155 -21.87 -7.53 12.50
CA LEU A 155 -22.93 -8.37 11.95
C LEU A 155 -22.62 -8.76 10.50
N PRO A 156 -23.09 -9.93 10.00
CA PRO A 156 -22.91 -10.37 8.62
C PRO A 156 -23.33 -9.34 7.56
N GLU A 157 -24.34 -8.53 7.88
CA GLU A 157 -24.80 -7.42 7.04
C GLU A 157 -23.67 -6.44 6.72
N ILE A 158 -22.85 -6.08 7.70
CA ILE A 158 -21.73 -5.14 7.52
C ILE A 158 -20.69 -5.72 6.56
N PHE A 159 -20.33 -7.00 6.72
CA PHE A 159 -19.38 -7.68 5.82
C PHE A 159 -19.88 -7.75 4.37
N SER A 160 -21.19 -7.68 4.13
CA SER A 160 -21.75 -7.60 2.79
C SER A 160 -21.63 -6.21 2.16
N LEU A 161 -21.60 -5.16 2.98
CA LEU A 161 -21.59 -3.75 2.58
C LEU A 161 -20.18 -3.22 2.34
N VAL A 162 -19.23 -3.56 3.20
CA VAL A 162 -17.87 -3.01 3.19
C VAL A 162 -16.81 -4.07 2.90
N ASN A 163 -15.63 -3.64 2.48
CA ASN A 163 -14.46 -4.51 2.39
C ASN A 163 -13.68 -4.41 3.72
N VAL A 164 -13.78 -5.42 4.58
CA VAL A 164 -13.07 -5.44 5.86
C VAL A 164 -11.61 -5.84 5.61
N ILE A 165 -10.68 -4.97 6.03
CA ILE A 165 -9.24 -5.13 5.81
C ILE A 165 -8.55 -5.04 7.16
N ASN A 166 -7.76 -6.06 7.49
CA ASN A 166 -7.06 -6.10 8.77
C ASN A 166 -5.66 -5.48 8.65
N PHE A 167 -5.47 -4.32 9.26
CA PHE A 167 -4.19 -3.62 9.39
C PHE A 167 -3.51 -3.85 10.74
N GLN A 168 -4.01 -4.79 11.56
CA GLN A 168 -3.31 -5.20 12.76
C GLN A 168 -1.90 -5.67 12.42
N ILE A 169 -0.93 -5.15 13.17
CA ILE A 169 0.46 -5.49 12.96
C ILE A 169 0.74 -6.95 13.39
N ASN A 170 1.37 -7.70 12.49
CA ASN A 170 1.82 -9.06 12.74
C ASN A 170 3.29 -9.07 13.19
N PRO A 171 3.74 -10.09 13.94
CA PRO A 171 5.15 -10.23 14.36
C PRO A 171 6.17 -10.12 13.23
N SER A 172 5.90 -10.74 12.09
CA SER A 172 6.77 -10.66 10.90
C SER A 172 6.76 -9.26 10.28
N ALA A 173 5.60 -8.61 10.21
CA ALA A 173 5.49 -7.25 9.67
C ALA A 173 6.24 -6.24 10.54
N LEU A 174 6.12 -6.36 11.87
CA LEU A 174 6.89 -5.52 12.78
C LEU A 174 8.39 -5.82 12.69
N GLU A 175 8.77 -7.09 12.57
CA GLU A 175 10.17 -7.47 12.37
C GLU A 175 10.76 -6.82 11.11
N ASP A 176 10.05 -6.85 9.98
CA ASP A 176 10.51 -6.19 8.75
C ASP A 176 10.61 -4.67 8.91
N GLN A 177 9.66 -4.05 9.62
CA GLN A 177 9.70 -2.61 9.94
C GLN A 177 10.90 -2.26 10.84
N LEU A 178 11.15 -3.04 11.89
CA LEU A 178 12.29 -2.82 12.79
C LEU A 178 13.62 -3.09 12.08
N LEU A 179 13.69 -4.09 11.21
CA LEU A 179 14.86 -4.37 10.40
C LEU A 179 15.22 -3.18 9.50
N GLU A 180 14.22 -2.56 8.87
CA GLU A 180 14.43 -1.34 8.10
C GLU A 180 14.99 -0.21 8.98
N MET A 181 14.47 -0.05 10.20
CA MET A 181 14.97 0.96 11.14
C MET A 181 16.44 0.71 11.54
N VAL A 182 16.78 -0.55 11.88
CA VAL A 182 18.15 -0.94 12.24
C VAL A 182 19.10 -0.69 11.07
N VAL A 183 18.78 -1.18 9.88
CA VAL A 183 19.61 -1.00 8.67
C VAL A 183 19.80 0.47 8.34
N ARG A 184 18.75 1.30 8.49
CA ARG A 184 18.84 2.74 8.24
C ARG A 184 19.78 3.44 9.23
N SER A 185 19.83 2.98 10.48
CA SER A 185 20.73 3.51 11.51
C SER A 185 22.17 3.03 11.32
N GLU A 186 22.38 1.73 11.19
CA GLU A 186 23.69 1.07 11.16
C GLU A 186 24.39 1.22 9.80
N LEU A 187 23.64 1.10 8.71
CA LEU A 187 24.18 1.05 7.34
C LEU A 187 23.53 2.11 6.43
N PRO A 188 23.64 3.41 6.76
CA PRO A 188 22.98 4.47 5.98
C PRO A 188 23.47 4.55 4.53
N GLN A 189 24.71 4.14 4.26
CA GLN A 189 25.26 4.10 2.90
C GLN A 189 24.65 2.97 2.06
N VAL A 190 24.41 1.82 2.67
CA VAL A 190 23.74 0.68 2.02
C VAL A 190 22.30 1.05 1.68
N GLU A 191 21.60 1.73 2.58
CA GLU A 191 20.23 2.18 2.35
C GLU A 191 20.14 3.23 1.22
N LYS A 192 21.07 4.21 1.19
CA LYS A 192 21.18 5.16 0.07
C LYS A 192 21.43 4.45 -1.25
N LYS A 193 22.35 3.48 -1.28
CA LYS A 193 22.67 2.69 -2.48
C LYS A 193 21.45 1.87 -2.93
N SER A 194 20.73 1.25 -1.99
CA SER A 194 19.48 0.50 -2.24
C SER A 194 18.42 1.38 -2.89
N SER A 195 18.19 2.57 -2.32
CA SER A 195 17.23 3.54 -2.86
C SER A 195 17.60 4.00 -4.27
N GLN A 196 18.88 4.35 -4.51
CA GLN A 196 19.37 4.75 -5.84
C GLN A 196 19.24 3.62 -6.86
N LEU A 197 19.60 2.40 -6.48
CA LEU A 197 19.51 1.22 -7.34
C LEU A 197 18.06 0.95 -7.76
N LEU A 198 17.11 1.05 -6.83
CA LEU A 198 15.68 0.92 -7.13
C LEU A 198 15.19 2.01 -8.10
N MET A 199 15.65 3.25 -7.95
CA MET A 199 15.29 4.33 -8.89
C MET A 199 15.81 4.06 -10.29
N GLN A 200 17.06 3.60 -10.38
CA GLN A 200 17.68 3.26 -11.66
C GLN A 200 16.96 2.09 -12.33
N MET A 201 16.66 1.02 -11.59
CA MET A 201 15.90 -0.13 -12.11
C MET A 201 14.50 0.29 -12.60
N ALA A 202 13.80 1.15 -11.87
CA ALA A 202 12.49 1.65 -12.28
C ALA A 202 12.56 2.50 -13.56
N ALA A 203 13.56 3.39 -13.66
CA ALA A 203 13.78 4.19 -14.86
C ALA A 203 14.15 3.32 -16.07
N ASP A 204 14.92 2.26 -15.85
CA ASP A 204 15.33 1.32 -16.88
C ASP A 204 14.17 0.47 -17.40
N ARG A 205 13.30 -0.01 -16.50
CA ARG A 205 12.06 -0.70 -16.88
C ARG A 205 11.13 0.19 -17.69
N ARG A 206 10.98 1.47 -17.30
CA ARG A 206 10.20 2.45 -18.07
C ARG A 206 10.77 2.66 -19.47
N LYS A 207 12.08 2.86 -19.58
CA LYS A 207 12.76 2.99 -20.89
C LYS A 207 12.58 1.76 -21.78
N LEU A 208 12.62 0.55 -21.21
CA LEU A 208 12.33 -0.67 -21.96
C LEU A 208 10.90 -0.67 -22.50
N SER A 209 9.92 -0.33 -21.67
CA SER A 209 8.51 -0.24 -22.10
C SER A 209 8.31 0.84 -23.18
N GLU A 210 9.00 1.99 -23.07
CA GLU A 210 8.98 3.05 -24.09
C GLU A 210 9.59 2.58 -25.42
N ILE A 211 10.71 1.84 -25.37
CA ILE A 211 11.32 1.23 -26.56
C ILE A 211 10.38 0.22 -27.20
N GLU A 212 9.76 -0.66 -26.41
CA GLU A 212 8.77 -1.63 -26.90
C GLU A 212 7.57 -0.96 -27.56
N ALA A 213 7.02 0.08 -26.91
CA ALA A 213 5.92 0.87 -27.47
C ALA A 213 6.33 1.59 -28.76
N SER A 214 7.56 2.13 -28.82
CA SER A 214 8.11 2.76 -30.03
C SER A 214 8.24 1.76 -31.17
N ILE A 215 8.75 0.55 -30.91
CA ILE A 215 8.86 -0.53 -31.90
C ILE A 215 7.47 -0.90 -32.43
N LEU A 216 6.50 -1.12 -31.53
CA LEU A 216 5.12 -1.45 -31.92
C LEU A 216 4.49 -0.35 -32.77
N LYS A 217 4.70 0.91 -32.38
CA LYS A 217 4.22 2.07 -33.13
C LYS A 217 4.83 2.12 -34.54
N GLN A 218 6.15 2.02 -34.64
CA GLN A 218 6.86 2.02 -35.92
C GLN A 218 6.43 0.88 -36.85
N LEU A 219 6.23 -0.33 -36.30
CA LEU A 219 5.70 -1.47 -37.05
C LEU A 219 4.25 -1.23 -37.51
N SER A 220 3.41 -0.63 -36.67
CA SER A 220 2.01 -0.35 -37.01
C SER A 220 1.83 0.77 -38.04
N GLU A 221 2.72 1.76 -38.03
CA GLU A 221 2.72 2.89 -38.96
C GLU A 221 3.33 2.53 -40.32
N SER A 222 4.19 1.50 -40.36
CA SER A 222 4.75 0.97 -41.59
C SER A 222 3.65 0.37 -42.48
N LYS A 223 3.35 1.03 -43.61
CA LYS A 223 2.43 0.54 -44.64
C LYS A 223 3.26 0.09 -45.85
N GLY A 224 3.29 -1.21 -46.14
CA GLY A 224 4.00 -1.79 -47.28
C GLY A 224 4.98 -2.90 -46.87
N ASN A 225 5.97 -3.16 -47.73
CA ASN A 225 6.99 -4.19 -47.47
C ASN A 225 8.02 -3.66 -46.46
N VAL A 226 7.96 -4.18 -45.23
CA VAL A 226 8.79 -3.78 -44.08
C VAL A 226 10.30 -3.92 -44.37
N LEU A 227 10.67 -4.78 -45.32
CA LEU A 227 12.06 -5.04 -45.71
C LEU A 227 12.68 -3.92 -46.56
N ASP A 228 11.86 -3.05 -47.17
CA ASP A 228 12.34 -1.97 -48.04
C ASP A 228 12.57 -0.66 -47.25
N ASP A 229 12.06 -0.57 -46.02
CA ASP A 229 12.24 0.59 -45.15
C ASP A 229 13.56 0.50 -44.36
N THR A 230 14.64 0.98 -44.99
CA THR A 230 15.97 1.03 -44.38
C THR A 230 16.01 1.90 -43.11
N SER A 231 15.12 2.89 -42.98
CA SER A 231 15.03 3.74 -41.80
C SER A 231 14.45 2.97 -40.61
N LEU A 232 13.44 2.15 -40.86
CA LEU A 232 12.84 1.26 -39.88
C LEU A 232 13.83 0.17 -39.44
N ILE A 233 14.55 -0.44 -40.37
CA ILE A 233 15.56 -1.47 -40.06
C ILE A 233 16.65 -0.92 -39.13
N ASN A 234 17.15 0.29 -39.40
CA ASN A 234 18.16 0.93 -38.56
C ASN A 234 17.60 1.30 -37.18
N ALA A 235 16.40 1.89 -37.12
CA ALA A 235 15.75 2.22 -35.85
C ALA A 235 15.45 0.98 -34.98
N LEU A 236 15.09 -0.15 -35.60
CA LEU A 236 14.90 -1.42 -34.91
C LEU A 236 16.23 -2.01 -34.41
N ALA A 237 17.30 -1.91 -35.20
CA ALA A 237 18.63 -2.36 -34.80
C ALA A 237 19.17 -1.56 -33.61
N ASP A 238 19.04 -0.23 -33.64
CA ASP A 238 19.42 0.67 -32.55
C ASP A 238 18.59 0.38 -31.30
N SER A 239 17.27 0.29 -31.44
CA SER A 239 16.34 -0.04 -30.34
C SER A 239 16.65 -1.39 -29.71
N LYS A 240 16.99 -2.41 -30.52
CA LYS A 240 17.42 -3.74 -30.05
C LYS A 240 18.74 -3.67 -29.28
N SER A 241 19.70 -2.89 -29.75
CA SER A 241 20.99 -2.73 -29.07
C SER A 241 20.82 -2.03 -27.71
N LEU A 242 20.00 -0.98 -27.65
CA LEU A 242 19.66 -0.26 -26.43
C LEU A 242 18.93 -1.18 -25.45
N ALA A 243 17.91 -1.92 -25.90
CA ALA A 243 17.19 -2.87 -25.06
C ALA A 243 18.12 -3.95 -24.49
N LYS A 244 19.06 -4.46 -25.28
CA LYS A 244 20.06 -5.43 -24.81
C LYS A 244 20.94 -4.84 -23.70
N MET A 245 21.47 -3.63 -23.89
CA MET A 245 22.29 -2.97 -22.85
C MET A 245 21.49 -2.69 -21.57
N ILE A 246 20.22 -2.29 -21.68
CA ILE A 246 19.38 -2.06 -20.50
C ILE A 246 19.11 -3.39 -19.76
N ASN A 247 18.84 -4.48 -20.47
CA ASN A 247 18.64 -5.79 -19.87
C ASN A 247 19.89 -6.31 -19.14
N GLU A 248 21.08 -6.12 -19.71
CA GLU A 248 22.34 -6.46 -19.04
C GLU A 248 22.55 -5.64 -17.75
N ARG A 249 22.20 -4.35 -17.79
CA ARG A 249 22.26 -3.48 -16.60
C ARG A 249 21.22 -3.84 -15.54
N LEU A 250 20.02 -4.25 -15.95
CA LEU A 250 19.00 -4.75 -15.02
C LEU A 250 19.43 -6.06 -14.35
N ALA A 251 20.08 -6.96 -15.11
CA ALA A 251 20.61 -8.20 -14.55
C ALA A 251 21.71 -7.96 -13.50
N SER A 252 22.64 -7.03 -13.76
CA SER A 252 23.67 -6.67 -12.76
C SER A 252 23.07 -5.96 -11.55
N ALA A 253 22.09 -5.07 -11.75
CA ALA A 253 21.37 -4.42 -10.67
C ALA A 253 20.63 -5.43 -9.76
N GLU A 254 20.06 -6.49 -10.33
CA GLU A 254 19.38 -7.54 -9.57
C GLU A 254 20.37 -8.34 -8.69
N ILE A 255 21.59 -8.58 -9.17
CA ILE A 255 22.65 -9.22 -8.37
C ILE A 255 23.02 -8.33 -7.18
N THR A 256 23.30 -7.04 -7.43
CA THR A 256 23.61 -6.09 -6.35
C THR A 256 22.44 -5.93 -5.35
N ARG A 257 21.18 -6.01 -5.83
CA ARG A 257 20.00 -5.99 -4.97
C ARG A 257 19.98 -7.19 -4.02
N LYS A 258 20.33 -8.38 -4.51
CA LYS A 258 20.43 -9.60 -3.67
C LYS A 258 21.52 -9.46 -2.62
N GLU A 259 22.71 -8.99 -3.00
CA GLU A 259 23.81 -8.73 -2.06
C GLU A 259 23.41 -7.74 -0.96
N ILE A 260 22.70 -6.67 -1.31
CA ILE A 260 22.14 -5.72 -0.34
C ILE A 260 21.13 -6.41 0.57
N SER A 261 20.25 -7.25 0.02
CA SER A 261 19.28 -8.01 0.81
C SER A 261 19.96 -8.94 1.80
N GLU A 262 20.99 -9.66 1.39
CA GLU A 262 21.77 -10.56 2.25
C GLU A 262 22.47 -9.80 3.38
N ALA A 263 23.02 -8.61 3.10
CA ALA A 263 23.61 -7.76 4.12
C ALA A 263 22.57 -7.27 5.15
N ARG A 264 21.33 -6.98 4.72
CA ARG A 264 20.23 -6.62 5.63
C ARG A 264 19.86 -7.77 6.55
N GLU A 265 19.77 -8.98 6.01
CA GLU A 265 19.36 -10.17 6.76
C GLU A 265 20.28 -10.49 7.95
N GLN A 266 21.54 -10.04 7.94
CA GLN A 266 22.45 -10.17 9.09
C GLN A 266 21.92 -9.46 10.35
N TYR A 267 21.16 -8.37 10.18
CA TYR A 267 20.58 -7.59 11.29
C TYR A 267 19.19 -8.08 11.70
N ARG A 268 18.64 -9.12 11.04
CA ARG A 268 17.29 -9.62 11.31
C ARG A 268 17.12 -10.06 12.77
N ILE A 269 18.16 -10.63 13.38
CA ILE A 269 18.13 -11.07 14.78
C ILE A 269 17.75 -9.94 15.74
N VAL A 270 18.27 -8.73 15.52
CA VAL A 270 17.96 -7.54 16.34
C VAL A 270 16.48 -7.17 16.18
N ALA A 271 15.98 -7.21 14.95
CA ALA A 271 14.58 -6.93 14.65
C ALA A 271 13.64 -7.99 15.22
N THR A 272 14.00 -9.28 15.17
CA THR A 272 13.23 -10.38 15.78
C THR A 272 13.13 -10.18 17.29
N ARG A 273 14.25 -9.87 17.97
CA ARG A 273 14.27 -9.56 19.41
C ARG A 273 13.37 -8.35 19.72
N GLY A 274 13.47 -7.29 18.93
CA GLY A 274 12.62 -6.09 19.09
C GLY A 274 11.13 -6.40 18.90
N SER A 275 10.78 -7.22 17.91
CA SER A 275 9.40 -7.66 17.67
C SER A 275 8.86 -8.44 18.88
N ILE A 276 9.62 -9.42 19.38
CA ILE A 276 9.25 -10.18 20.58
C ILE A 276 9.01 -9.25 21.78
N ILE A 277 9.91 -8.28 22.04
CA ILE A 277 9.76 -7.33 23.15
C ILE A 277 8.49 -6.48 22.98
N TYR A 278 8.19 -6.01 21.77
CA TYR A 278 6.97 -5.24 21.55
C TYR A 278 5.71 -6.06 21.85
N PHE A 279 5.63 -7.29 21.32
CA PHE A 279 4.44 -8.12 21.53
C PHE A 279 4.30 -8.58 22.98
N THR A 280 5.39 -8.83 23.71
CA THR A 280 5.29 -9.11 25.15
C THR A 280 4.78 -7.90 25.92
N VAL A 281 5.30 -6.68 25.64
CA VAL A 281 4.81 -5.42 26.24
C VAL A 281 3.34 -5.17 25.86
N GLN A 282 2.94 -5.48 24.64
CA GLN A 282 1.55 -5.36 24.22
C GLN A 282 0.64 -6.32 25.00
N SER A 283 1.07 -7.57 25.24
CA SER A 283 0.31 -8.52 26.06
C SER A 283 0.19 -8.09 27.53
N LEU A 284 1.13 -7.31 28.07
CA LEU A 284 1.02 -6.73 29.42
C LEU A 284 -0.20 -5.80 29.57
N SER A 285 -0.70 -5.22 28.48
CA SER A 285 -1.91 -4.39 28.51
C SER A 285 -3.18 -5.18 28.85
N GLU A 286 -3.17 -6.52 28.69
CA GLU A 286 -4.26 -7.40 29.10
C GLU A 286 -4.33 -7.53 30.64
N CYS A 287 -3.20 -7.36 31.34
CA CYS A 287 -3.16 -7.38 32.79
C CYS A 287 -3.60 -6.05 33.40
N ASP A 288 -3.05 -4.93 32.89
CA ASP A 288 -3.42 -3.59 33.33
C ASP A 288 -3.38 -2.60 32.14
N PRO A 289 -4.46 -1.85 31.87
CA PRO A 289 -4.51 -0.84 30.81
C PRO A 289 -3.40 0.23 30.89
N MET A 290 -2.77 0.42 32.06
CA MET A 290 -1.65 1.33 32.24
C MET A 290 -0.43 0.95 31.36
N TYR A 291 -0.26 -0.32 31.02
CA TYR A 291 0.84 -0.80 30.15
C TYR A 291 0.52 -0.71 28.66
N ASN A 292 -0.55 -0.01 28.27
CA ASN A 292 -0.89 0.19 26.86
C ASN A 292 0.00 1.26 26.21
N TYR A 293 1.03 0.81 25.49
CA TYR A 293 1.94 1.68 24.75
C TYR A 293 1.62 1.66 23.25
N SER A 294 1.66 2.83 22.62
CA SER A 294 1.53 2.92 21.17
C SER A 294 2.75 2.33 20.46
N LEU A 295 2.55 1.74 19.29
CA LEU A 295 3.64 1.28 18.44
C LEU A 295 4.62 2.41 18.09
N GLN A 296 4.13 3.63 17.89
CA GLN A 296 4.98 4.78 17.59
C GLN A 296 5.92 5.11 18.77
N TYR A 297 5.43 5.02 20.00
CA TYR A 297 6.25 5.18 21.20
C TYR A 297 7.34 4.11 21.26
N PHE A 298 6.97 2.83 21.07
CA PHE A 298 7.94 1.74 21.03
C PHE A 298 9.01 1.93 19.96
N GLN A 299 8.63 2.25 18.72
CA GLN A 299 9.56 2.50 17.62
C GLN A 299 10.50 3.68 17.92
N SER A 300 10.00 4.74 18.54
CA SER A 300 10.82 5.89 18.93
C SER A 300 11.84 5.54 20.02
N LEU A 301 11.43 4.74 21.01
CA LEU A 301 12.30 4.26 22.08
C LEU A 301 13.36 3.29 21.52
N PHE A 302 12.94 2.35 20.67
CA PHE A 302 13.83 1.41 20.00
C PHE A 302 14.91 2.16 19.19
N ASN A 303 14.52 3.16 18.40
CA ASN A 303 15.48 3.97 17.64
C ASN A 303 16.45 4.74 18.54
N ARG A 304 15.96 5.28 19.66
CA ARG A 304 16.81 5.94 20.65
C ARG A 304 17.82 4.97 21.26
N CYS A 305 17.38 3.78 21.66
CA CYS A 305 18.26 2.75 22.19
C CYS A 305 19.31 2.30 21.18
N LEU A 306 18.99 2.23 19.89
CA LEU A 306 19.97 1.96 18.84
C LEU A 306 21.03 3.07 18.76
N CYS A 307 20.63 4.35 18.79
CA CYS A 307 21.57 5.46 18.74
C CYS A 307 22.45 5.58 19.99
N ASP A 308 21.92 5.23 21.16
CA ASP A 308 22.62 5.31 22.45
C ASP A 308 23.51 4.07 22.71
N ALA A 309 23.36 2.99 21.94
CA ALA A 309 24.12 1.75 22.12
C ALA A 309 25.60 1.91 21.72
N GLN A 310 26.48 1.22 22.43
CA GLN A 310 27.91 1.18 22.07
C GLN A 310 28.12 0.32 20.82
N GLU A 311 28.92 0.83 19.88
CA GLU A 311 29.30 0.09 18.68
C GLU A 311 29.99 -1.23 19.05
N SER A 312 29.41 -2.33 18.61
CA SER A 312 29.98 -3.68 18.74
C SER A 312 30.23 -4.24 17.34
N LYS A 313 31.41 -4.81 17.12
CA LYS A 313 31.73 -5.52 15.87
C LYS A 313 31.04 -6.89 15.77
N ASN A 314 30.38 -7.33 16.83
CA ASN A 314 29.76 -8.64 16.89
C ASN A 314 28.24 -8.50 16.79
N ILE A 315 27.68 -8.89 15.64
CA ILE A 315 26.26 -8.74 15.31
C ILE A 315 25.38 -9.68 16.15
N ASP A 316 25.96 -10.76 16.69
CA ASP A 316 25.24 -11.76 17.50
C ASP A 316 25.03 -11.36 18.97
N LYS A 317 25.78 -10.36 19.45
CA LYS A 317 25.76 -9.89 20.85
C LYS A 317 24.90 -8.64 20.96
#